data_AF-A0A924DVD4-F1
#
_entry.id   AF-A0A924DVD4-F1
#
_cell.length_a   1.000
_cell.length_b   1.000
_cell.length_c   1.000
_cell.angle_alpha   90.00
_cell.angle_beta   90.00
_cell.angle_gamma   90.00
#
_symmetry.space_group_name_H-M   'P 1'
#
loop_
_entity.id
_entity.type
_entity.pdbx_description
1 polymer ?
#
loop_
_entity_poly.entity_id
_entity_poly.type
_entity_poly.pdbx_seq_one_letter_code
_entity_poly.pdbx_strand_id
1 'polypeptide(L)'
;MKIPIFEEILLSEMTAEKLRVIVSDSRIGKVPCYLNLTSLKKDEMERLILNLEQIILEHNLHPLFPYPLYIVSAIPVKSIFPYVRTVKDLPEHYFKKIKRPNNKELQLLNKLSLKVDKIKNLELYKIINEFKDSSETQRKLYNETKELYFFETLHSRLFERSKK
;
A
#
# COMPACT_ATOMS: atom_id res chain seq x y z
N MET A 1 17.81 9.82 -12.10
CA MET A 1 16.38 9.47 -12.25
C MET A 1 15.56 10.74 -12.49
N LYS A 2 14.38 10.65 -13.13
CA LYS A 2 13.43 11.77 -13.18
C LYS A 2 12.70 11.87 -11.83
N ILE A 3 12.29 13.07 -11.42
CA ILE A 3 11.52 13.28 -10.18
C ILE A 3 10.19 12.50 -10.31
N PRO A 4 9.80 11.69 -9.32
CA PRO A 4 8.52 10.98 -9.35
C PRO A 4 7.39 12.00 -9.29
N ILE A 5 6.65 12.10 -10.39
CA ILE A 5 5.42 12.89 -10.54
C ILE A 5 4.29 11.94 -10.86
N PHE A 6 3.05 12.37 -10.62
CA PHE A 6 1.89 11.57 -10.99
C PHE A 6 1.89 11.28 -12.50
N GLU A 7 1.69 10.01 -12.82
CA GLU A 7 1.45 9.54 -14.19
C GLU A 7 0.01 9.02 -14.30
N GLU A 8 -0.73 9.56 -15.26
CA GLU A 8 -2.07 9.08 -15.58
C GLU A 8 -1.96 7.84 -16.47
N ILE A 9 -2.60 6.76 -16.07
CA ILE A 9 -2.69 5.55 -16.88
C ILE A 9 -3.96 5.65 -17.70
N LEU A 10 -3.80 5.80 -19.02
CA LEU A 10 -4.92 5.86 -19.95
C LEU A 10 -5.35 4.45 -20.34
N LEU A 11 -6.61 4.13 -20.08
CA LEU A 11 -7.21 2.85 -20.43
C LEU A 11 -7.90 2.99 -21.78
N SER A 12 -7.26 2.49 -22.84
CA SER A 12 -7.84 2.48 -24.19
C SER A 12 -8.90 1.38 -24.35
N GLU A 13 -8.68 0.23 -23.71
CA GLU A 13 -9.56 -0.94 -23.78
C GLU A 13 -9.57 -1.70 -22.45
N MET A 14 -10.73 -2.27 -22.08
CA MET A 14 -10.98 -2.87 -20.76
C MET A 14 -10.81 -4.40 -20.72
N THR A 15 -10.15 -4.98 -21.74
CA THR A 15 -9.92 -6.41 -21.85
C THR A 15 -8.75 -6.84 -20.95
N ALA A 16 -8.88 -7.98 -20.27
CA ALA A 16 -7.86 -8.47 -19.32
C ALA A 16 -6.45 -8.61 -19.95
N GLU A 17 -6.35 -9.04 -21.20
CA GLU A 17 -5.08 -9.17 -21.91
C GLU A 17 -4.39 -7.83 -22.14
N LYS A 18 -5.16 -6.80 -22.54
CA LYS A 18 -4.62 -5.45 -22.75
C LYS A 18 -4.28 -4.78 -21.43
N LEU A 19 -5.05 -5.03 -20.37
CA LEU A 19 -4.70 -4.56 -19.02
C LEU A 19 -3.36 -5.14 -18.56
N ARG A 20 -3.05 -6.40 -18.86
CA ARG A 20 -1.72 -6.98 -18.56
C ARG A 20 -0.60 -6.24 -19.28
N VAL A 21 -0.78 -5.96 -20.58
CA VAL A 21 0.20 -5.20 -21.38
C VAL A 21 0.38 -3.78 -20.83
N ILE A 22 -0.72 -3.11 -20.50
CA ILE A 22 -0.67 -1.76 -19.91
C ILE A 22 0.07 -1.81 -18.57
N VAL A 23 -0.22 -2.78 -17.71
CA VAL A 23 0.46 -2.92 -16.40
C VAL A 23 1.95 -3.23 -16.58
N SER A 24 2.33 -4.09 -17.52
CA SER A 24 3.74 -4.42 -17.79
C SER A 24 4.53 -3.24 -18.34
N ASP A 25 3.93 -2.47 -19.25
CA ASP A 25 4.58 -1.36 -19.93
C ASP A 25 4.57 -0.08 -19.09
N SER A 26 3.59 0.03 -18.18
CA SER A 26 3.49 1.14 -17.25
C SER A 26 4.62 1.14 -16.21
N ARG A 27 4.82 2.32 -15.62
CA ARG A 27 5.79 2.52 -14.54
C ARG A 27 5.18 2.30 -13.15
N ILE A 28 4.12 1.49 -13.05
CA ILE A 28 3.47 1.16 -11.77
C ILE A 28 4.53 0.62 -10.78
N GLY A 29 4.48 1.13 -9.55
CA GLY A 29 5.44 0.81 -8.49
C GLY A 29 6.80 1.52 -8.63
N LYS A 30 7.09 2.21 -9.74
CA LYS A 30 8.30 3.04 -9.90
C LYS A 30 8.01 4.53 -9.74
N VAL A 31 6.79 4.95 -10.06
CA VAL A 31 6.29 6.32 -9.91
C VAL A 31 4.86 6.26 -9.35
N PRO A 32 4.39 7.33 -8.69
CA PRO A 32 2.99 7.42 -8.29
C PRO A 32 2.11 7.50 -9.53
N CYS A 33 1.07 6.66 -9.57
CA CYS A 33 0.16 6.57 -10.71
C CYS A 33 -1.28 6.79 -10.26
N TYR A 34 -2.13 7.23 -11.18
CA TYR A 34 -3.56 7.22 -10.96
C TYR A 34 -4.32 6.76 -12.21
N LEU A 35 -5.49 6.17 -11.97
CA LEU A 35 -6.46 5.77 -12.98
C LEU A 35 -7.70 6.64 -12.83
N ASN A 36 -8.08 7.33 -13.90
CA ASN A 36 -9.29 8.13 -13.93
C ASN A 36 -10.46 7.30 -14.48
N LEU A 37 -11.37 6.90 -13.59
CA LEU A 37 -12.54 6.07 -13.90
C LEU A 37 -13.85 6.86 -13.81
N THR A 38 -13.79 8.19 -13.76
CA THR A 38 -14.96 9.07 -13.55
C THR A 38 -16.03 8.92 -14.64
N SER A 39 -15.64 8.52 -15.85
CA SER A 39 -16.54 8.33 -17.00
C SER A 39 -17.21 6.95 -17.07
N LEU A 40 -16.83 6.00 -16.22
CA LEU A 40 -17.30 4.63 -16.29
C LEU A 40 -18.54 4.39 -15.42
N LYS A 41 -19.37 3.44 -15.83
CA LYS A 41 -20.49 2.96 -15.00
C LYS A 41 -19.97 2.13 -13.84
N LYS A 42 -20.75 2.07 -12.76
CA LYS A 42 -20.38 1.35 -11.53
C LYS A 42 -20.01 -0.11 -11.79
N ASP A 43 -20.84 -0.84 -12.54
CA ASP A 43 -20.63 -2.27 -12.79
C ASP A 43 -19.36 -2.54 -13.64
N GLU A 44 -19.09 -1.68 -14.61
CA GLU A 44 -17.88 -1.77 -15.47
C GLU A 44 -16.62 -1.44 -14.67
N MET A 45 -16.70 -0.44 -13.80
CA MET A 45 -15.63 -0.03 -12.89
C MET A 45 -15.29 -1.15 -11.90
N GLU A 46 -16.28 -1.77 -11.27
CA GLU A 46 -16.05 -2.88 -10.33
C GLU A 46 -15.38 -4.08 -11.01
N ARG A 47 -15.81 -4.44 -12.22
CA ARG A 47 -15.17 -5.50 -13.03
C ARG A 47 -13.73 -5.17 -13.38
N LEU A 48 -13.46 -3.93 -13.79
CA LEU A 48 -12.11 -3.49 -14.13
C LEU A 48 -11.18 -3.53 -12.92
N ILE A 49 -11.66 -3.09 -11.77
CA ILE A 49 -10.88 -3.07 -10.53
C ILE A 49 -10.54 -4.50 -10.10
N LEU A 50 -11.49 -5.42 -10.12
CA LEU A 50 -11.23 -6.83 -9.82
C LEU A 50 -10.16 -7.43 -10.75
N ASN A 51 -10.25 -7.15 -12.05
CA ASN A 51 -9.25 -7.59 -13.03
C ASN A 51 -7.87 -6.98 -12.73
N LEU A 52 -7.81 -5.69 -12.41
CA LEU A 52 -6.57 -5.01 -12.06
C LEU A 52 -5.95 -5.56 -10.77
N GLU A 53 -6.75 -5.84 -9.74
CA GLU A 53 -6.27 -6.44 -8.49
C GLU A 53 -5.60 -7.79 -8.77
N GLN A 54 -6.23 -8.63 -9.58
CA GLN A 54 -5.66 -9.92 -9.96
C GLN A 54 -4.34 -9.75 -10.74
N ILE A 55 -4.29 -8.85 -11.72
CA ILE A 55 -3.08 -8.62 -12.54
C ILE A 55 -1.94 -8.06 -11.67
N ILE A 56 -2.22 -7.14 -10.74
CA ILE A 56 -1.22 -6.58 -9.83
C ILE A 56 -0.62 -7.65 -8.91
N LEU A 57 -1.46 -8.56 -8.40
CA LEU A 57 -1.01 -9.70 -7.60
C LEU A 57 -0.14 -10.67 -8.42
N GLU A 58 -0.53 -10.98 -9.65
CA GLU A 58 0.24 -11.84 -10.57
C GLU A 58 1.63 -11.25 -10.89
N HIS A 59 1.74 -9.92 -11.00
CA HIS A 59 3.02 -9.22 -11.18
C HIS A 59 3.82 -9.00 -9.89
N ASN A 60 3.35 -9.52 -8.74
CA ASN A 60 3.93 -9.33 -7.42
C ASN A 60 4.14 -7.83 -7.09
N LEU A 61 3.21 -6.98 -7.52
CA LEU A 61 3.20 -5.56 -7.25
C LEU A 61 2.27 -5.27 -6.07
N HIS A 62 2.62 -4.26 -5.27
CA HIS A 62 1.78 -3.84 -4.16
C HIS A 62 1.07 -2.51 -4.51
N PRO A 63 -0.24 -2.36 -4.22
CA PRO A 63 -1.02 -1.17 -4.60
C PRO A 63 -0.54 0.13 -3.91
N LEU A 64 0.18 0.02 -2.80
CA LEU A 64 0.71 1.14 -2.02
C LEU A 64 2.23 1.36 -2.14
N PHE A 65 2.98 0.31 -2.50
CA PHE A 65 4.44 0.30 -2.39
C PHE A 65 5.06 -0.17 -3.70
N PRO A 66 6.24 0.38 -4.09
CA PRO A 66 6.95 1.51 -3.50
C PRO A 66 6.24 2.87 -3.65
N TYR A 67 5.38 2.98 -4.66
CA TYR A 67 4.52 4.14 -4.89
C TYR A 67 3.07 3.70 -5.09
N PRO A 68 2.10 4.48 -4.60
CA PRO A 68 0.69 4.12 -4.69
C PRO A 68 0.13 4.25 -6.11
N LEU A 69 -0.79 3.35 -6.45
CA LEU A 69 -1.68 3.44 -7.60
C LEU A 69 -3.07 3.88 -7.12
N TYR A 70 -3.46 5.12 -7.40
CA TYR A 70 -4.75 5.68 -6.99
C TYR A 70 -5.85 5.39 -8.01
N ILE A 71 -7.07 5.22 -7.50
CA ILE A 71 -8.29 5.22 -8.30
C ILE A 71 -9.04 6.52 -8.08
N VAL A 72 -9.27 7.25 -9.16
CA VAL A 72 -10.10 8.46 -9.18
C VAL A 72 -11.46 8.09 -9.74
N SER A 73 -12.51 8.20 -8.93
CA SER A 73 -13.89 8.01 -9.37
C SER A 73 -14.85 8.83 -8.52
N ALA A 74 -15.98 9.26 -9.10
CA ALA A 74 -17.02 9.95 -8.33
C ALA A 74 -17.75 9.00 -7.36
N ILE A 75 -17.77 7.70 -7.67
CA ILE A 75 -18.48 6.68 -6.91
C ILE A 75 -17.47 5.94 -6.02
N PRO A 76 -17.74 5.76 -4.72
CA PRO A 76 -16.84 5.04 -3.83
C PRO A 76 -16.72 3.58 -4.27
N VAL A 77 -15.49 3.07 -4.26
CA VAL A 77 -15.20 1.68 -4.62
C VAL A 77 -14.49 0.96 -3.49
N LYS A 78 -14.88 -0.30 -3.28
CA LYS A 78 -14.19 -1.20 -2.37
C LYS A 78 -13.05 -1.88 -3.15
N SER A 79 -11.82 -1.53 -2.81
CA SER A 79 -10.62 -2.04 -3.48
C SER A 79 -9.41 -2.02 -2.55
N ILE A 80 -8.37 -2.78 -2.89
CA ILE A 80 -7.04 -2.68 -2.30
C ILE A 80 -6.30 -1.39 -2.69
N PHE A 81 -6.75 -0.71 -3.76
CA PHE A 81 -6.15 0.55 -4.21
C PHE A 81 -6.71 1.74 -3.41
N PRO A 82 -5.86 2.75 -3.08
CA PRO A 82 -6.34 4.02 -2.55
C PRO A 82 -7.35 4.70 -3.48
N TYR A 83 -8.44 5.17 -2.90
CA TYR A 83 -9.50 5.86 -3.63
C TYR A 83 -9.49 7.37 -3.34
N VAL A 84 -9.75 8.16 -4.38
CA VAL A 84 -10.00 9.60 -4.30
C VAL A 84 -11.19 9.98 -5.19
N ARG A 85 -11.94 11.00 -4.80
CA ARG A 85 -13.14 11.44 -5.55
C ARG A 85 -12.78 12.18 -6.82
N THR A 86 -11.77 13.05 -6.73
CA THR A 86 -11.32 13.87 -7.85
C THR A 86 -9.80 13.88 -7.92
N VAL A 87 -9.27 14.23 -9.09
CA VAL A 87 -7.81 14.38 -9.29
C VAL A 87 -7.21 15.43 -8.35
N LYS A 88 -8.01 16.41 -7.91
CA LYS A 88 -7.57 17.46 -6.96
C LYS A 88 -7.35 16.93 -5.54
N ASP A 89 -7.98 15.82 -5.20
CA ASP A 89 -7.84 15.20 -3.87
C ASP A 89 -6.59 14.30 -3.77
N LEU A 90 -5.84 14.16 -4.88
CA LEU A 90 -4.58 13.43 -4.88
C LEU A 90 -3.50 14.22 -4.10
N PRO A 91 -2.55 13.53 -3.43
CA PRO A 91 -1.49 14.19 -2.67
C PRO A 91 -0.69 15.23 -3.48
N GLU A 92 -0.73 16.49 -3.05
CA GLU A 92 -0.05 17.61 -3.71
C GLU A 92 1.47 17.43 -3.88
N HIS A 93 2.08 16.59 -3.04
CA HIS A 93 3.52 16.34 -3.03
C HIS A 93 4.09 15.91 -4.39
N TYR A 94 3.29 15.22 -5.21
CA TYR A 94 3.71 14.69 -6.52
C TYR A 94 3.31 15.58 -7.72
N PHE A 95 2.59 16.69 -7.51
CA PHE A 95 2.16 17.60 -8.57
C PHE A 95 3.14 18.76 -8.85
N LYS A 96 4.31 18.78 -8.19
CA LYS A 96 5.27 19.88 -8.33
C LYS A 96 5.86 19.92 -9.75
N LYS A 97 5.81 21.11 -10.38
CA LYS A 97 6.49 21.39 -11.66
C LYS A 97 7.98 21.08 -11.51
N ILE A 98 8.54 20.37 -12.50
CA ILE A 98 9.92 19.89 -12.50
C ILE A 98 10.87 21.10 -12.54
N LYS A 99 11.46 21.45 -11.39
CA LYS A 99 12.71 22.23 -11.36
C LYS A 99 13.87 21.25 -11.53
N ARG A 100 14.93 21.67 -12.25
CA ARG A 100 16.15 20.85 -12.34
C ARG A 100 16.69 20.64 -10.92
N PRO A 101 16.84 19.39 -10.47
CA PRO A 101 17.34 19.14 -9.12
C PRO A 101 18.78 19.61 -8.99
N ASN A 102 19.11 20.17 -7.84
CA ASN A 102 20.48 20.52 -7.49
C ASN A 102 21.33 19.24 -7.29
N ASN A 103 22.66 19.32 -7.34
CA ASN A 103 23.56 18.17 -7.17
C ASN A 103 23.30 17.38 -5.89
N LYS A 104 22.99 18.07 -4.77
CA LYS A 104 22.61 17.41 -3.51
C LYS A 104 21.30 16.62 -3.62
N GLU A 105 20.31 17.18 -4.30
CA GLU A 105 19.01 16.54 -4.53
C GLU A 105 19.15 15.35 -5.48
N LEU A 106 20.00 15.47 -6.50
CA LEU A 106 20.30 14.39 -7.44
C LEU A 106 20.94 13.18 -6.75
N GLN A 107 21.88 13.42 -5.83
CA GLN A 107 22.47 12.36 -5.01
C GLN A 107 21.43 11.68 -4.11
N LEU A 108 20.55 12.46 -3.47
CA LEU A 108 19.47 11.93 -2.63
C LEU A 108 18.50 11.07 -3.45
N LEU A 109 18.14 11.55 -4.64
CA LEU A 109 17.23 10.89 -5.56
C LEU A 109 17.82 9.58 -6.11
N ASN A 110 19.14 9.52 -6.38
CA ASN A 110 19.81 8.27 -6.72
C ASN A 110 19.80 7.26 -5.56
N LYS A 111 20.01 7.71 -4.32
CA LYS A 111 19.88 6.85 -3.13
C LYS A 111 18.46 6.31 -2.97
N LEU A 112 17.44 7.14 -3.23
CA LEU A 112 16.04 6.72 -3.19
C LEU A 112 15.73 5.67 -4.26
N SER A 113 16.22 5.83 -5.49
CA SER A 113 16.07 4.83 -6.56
C SER A 113 16.52 3.44 -6.11
N LEU A 114 17.73 3.36 -5.54
CA LEU A 114 18.28 2.09 -5.05
C LEU A 114 17.43 1.47 -3.94
N LYS A 115 16.81 2.29 -3.08
CA LYS A 115 15.87 1.80 -2.05
C LYS A 115 14.57 1.30 -2.66
N VAL A 116 14.02 2.01 -3.64
CA VAL A 116 12.80 1.63 -4.37
C VAL A 116 12.99 0.29 -5.07
N ASP A 117 14.13 0.10 -5.74
CA ASP A 117 14.44 -1.16 -6.42
C ASP A 117 14.59 -2.32 -5.43
N LYS A 118 15.20 -2.07 -4.25
CA LYS A 118 15.25 -3.07 -3.18
C LYS A 118 13.86 -3.46 -2.70
N ILE A 119 12.97 -2.48 -2.47
CA ILE A 119 11.59 -2.73 -2.00
C ILE A 119 10.82 -3.54 -3.04
N LYS A 120 10.98 -3.24 -4.34
CA LYS A 120 10.33 -3.97 -5.42
C LYS A 120 10.73 -5.46 -5.45
N ASN A 121 11.96 -5.77 -5.05
CA ASN A 121 12.47 -7.14 -5.03
C ASN A 121 12.09 -7.92 -3.77
N LEU A 122 11.37 -7.31 -2.82
CA LEU A 122 10.88 -7.99 -1.63
C LEU A 122 9.50 -8.60 -1.87
N GLU A 123 9.26 -9.78 -1.29
CA GLU A 123 7.92 -10.37 -1.20
C GLU A 123 7.08 -9.61 -0.15
N LEU A 124 6.63 -8.41 -0.50
CA LEU A 124 5.95 -7.49 0.43
C LEU A 124 4.73 -8.13 1.10
N TYR A 125 3.94 -8.91 0.37
CA TYR A 125 2.76 -9.59 0.91
C TYR A 125 3.12 -10.59 2.02
N LYS A 126 4.20 -11.35 1.83
CA LYS A 126 4.68 -12.31 2.82
C LYS A 126 5.15 -11.60 4.09
N ILE A 127 5.96 -10.55 3.92
CA ILE A 127 6.47 -9.74 5.03
C ILE A 127 5.31 -9.11 5.82
N ILE A 128 4.31 -8.57 5.14
CA ILE A 128 3.13 -7.98 5.79
C ILE A 128 2.38 -9.03 6.62
N ASN A 129 2.22 -10.25 6.10
CA ASN A 129 1.55 -11.32 6.83
C ASN A 129 2.37 -11.75 8.05
N GLU A 130 3.68 -11.93 7.91
CA GLU A 130 4.58 -12.25 9.03
C GLU A 130 4.51 -11.18 10.14
N PHE A 131 4.45 -9.89 9.78
CA PHE A 131 4.27 -8.82 10.75
C PHE A 131 2.92 -8.86 11.45
N LYS A 132 1.84 -9.18 10.74
CA LYS A 132 0.50 -9.32 11.35
C LYS A 132 0.48 -10.48 12.34
N ASP A 133 0.98 -11.64 11.93
CA ASP A 133 1.03 -12.83 12.78
C ASP A 133 1.86 -12.57 14.04
N SER A 134 3.01 -11.92 13.89
CA SER A 134 3.86 -11.52 15.01
C SER A 134 3.14 -10.54 15.95
N SER A 135 2.49 -9.51 15.40
CA SER A 135 1.74 -8.52 16.18
C SER A 135 0.58 -9.15 16.96
N GLU A 136 -0.15 -10.08 16.35
CA GLU A 136 -1.23 -10.79 17.02
C GLU A 136 -0.72 -11.68 18.15
N THR A 137 0.39 -12.39 17.90
CA THR A 137 1.04 -13.24 18.91
C THR A 137 1.51 -12.43 20.11
N GLN A 138 2.16 -11.28 19.87
CA GLN A 138 2.61 -10.38 20.94
C GLN A 138 1.43 -9.82 21.75
N ARG A 139 0.32 -9.48 21.08
CA ARG A 139 -0.90 -9.01 21.76
C ARG A 139 -1.50 -10.09 22.65
N LYS A 140 -1.53 -11.35 22.18
CA LYS A 140 -2.00 -12.49 22.98
C LYS A 140 -1.11 -12.70 24.21
N LEU A 141 0.21 -12.76 24.01
CA LEU A 141 1.19 -12.91 25.08
C LEU A 141 1.05 -11.80 26.13
N TYR A 142 0.87 -10.55 25.70
CA TYR A 142 0.64 -9.43 26.62
C TYR A 142 -0.62 -9.61 27.48
N ASN A 143 -1.71 -10.08 26.89
CA ASN A 143 -2.95 -10.33 27.63
C ASN A 143 -2.78 -11.47 28.65
N GLU A 144 -2.16 -12.57 28.23
CA GLU A 144 -1.93 -13.75 29.10
C GLU A 144 -0.99 -13.42 30.26
N THR A 145 0.11 -12.70 29.99
CA THR A 145 1.04 -12.26 31.04
C THR A 145 0.40 -11.29 32.03
N LYS A 146 -0.48 -10.40 31.56
CA LYS A 146 -1.26 -9.51 32.43
C LYS A 146 -2.22 -10.29 33.33
N GLU A 147 -2.86 -11.32 32.80
CA GLU A 147 -3.77 -12.19 33.56
C GLU A 147 -3.01 -13.04 34.58
N LEU A 148 -1.88 -13.61 34.19
CA LEU A 148 -0.99 -14.36 35.09
C LEU A 148 -0.50 -13.48 36.25
N TYR A 149 -0.04 -12.26 35.96
CA TYR A 149 0.38 -11.31 36.99
C TYR A 149 -0.76 -10.97 37.97
N PHE A 150 -1.99 -10.86 37.47
CA PHE A 150 -3.16 -10.66 38.33
C PHE A 150 -3.39 -11.86 39.27
N PHE A 151 -3.29 -13.09 38.76
CA PHE A 151 -3.41 -14.29 39.60
C PHE A 151 -2.30 -14.42 40.63
N GLU A 152 -1.04 -14.12 40.27
CA GLU A 152 0.08 -14.09 41.23
C GLU A 152 -0.14 -13.05 42.34
N THR A 153 -0.68 -11.89 41.97
CA THR A 153 -1.03 -10.82 42.92
C THR A 153 -2.17 -11.25 43.85
N LEU A 154 -3.19 -11.94 43.33
CA LEU A 154 -4.27 -12.49 44.16
C LEU A 154 -3.75 -13.58 45.11
N HIS A 155 -2.94 -14.50 44.58
CA HIS A 155 -2.37 -15.60 45.35
C HIS A 155 -1.52 -15.09 46.51
N SER A 156 -0.59 -14.16 46.26
CA SER A 156 0.22 -13.54 47.32
C SER A 156 -0.67 -12.87 48.39
N ARG A 157 -1.67 -12.09 47.99
CA ARG A 157 -2.60 -11.42 48.92
C ARG A 157 -3.43 -12.38 49.77
N LEU A 158 -3.86 -13.51 49.22
CA LEU A 158 -4.71 -14.49 49.92
C LEU A 158 -3.88 -15.38 50.86
N PHE A 159 -2.73 -15.88 50.41
CA PHE A 159 -1.94 -16.85 51.16
C PHE A 159 -0.92 -16.22 52.13
N GLU A 160 -0.52 -14.96 51.95
CA GLU A 160 0.25 -14.25 52.99
C GLU A 160 -0.64 -13.79 54.16
N ARG A 161 -1.94 -13.60 53.94
CA ARG A 161 -2.91 -13.27 55.00
C ARG A 161 -3.30 -14.47 55.86
N SER A 162 -3.19 -15.70 55.37
CA SER A 162 -3.53 -16.89 56.17
C SER A 162 -2.40 -17.36 57.10
N LYS A 163 -1.23 -16.71 57.07
CA LYS A 163 -0.07 -17.01 57.93
C LYS A 163 0.05 -16.09 59.16
N LYS A 164 -0.91 -15.19 59.39
CA LYS A 164 -1.08 -14.43 60.63
C LYS A 164 -2.32 -14.91 61.36
#